data_AF-A0A7C5ZE05-F1
#
_entry.id   AF-A0A7C5ZE05-F1
#
_cell.length_a   1.000
_cell.length_b   1.000
_cell.length_c   1.000
_cell.angle_alpha   90.00
_cell.angle_beta   90.00
_cell.angle_gamma   90.00
#
_symmetry.space_group_name_H-M   'P 1'
#
loop_
_entity.id
_entity.type
_entity.pdbx_description
1 polymer ?
#
loop_
_entity_poly.entity_id
_entity_poly.type
_entity_poly.pdbx_seq_one_letter_code
_entity_poly.pdbx_strand_id
1 'polypeptide(L)'
;MSAPVPSPPTSAAIPQEFSHVPAIPPPVKVELLVLPEHECTYLPAREARFRAVQAGRIDPELYHDFMDAGFRRSGRMLYQPICRRCRRCVQIRVPVATFAMSKSQRRVWRRNQDLLVTVGRAVPSQEKFLLYRRYLLHRHDGKQDDSPAAFESFLYDSPTRTIEFEYRLRTGKLIAAGICDIARRSLSSVYFFFDPAESRRSPGIFGVLQEIDFARQQAIPYVYLGYWVEGAQTMDYKAQFRPLQLLGGDGAWRDR
;
A
#
# COMPACT_ATOMS: atom_id res chain seq x y z
N MET A 1 4.72 -38.85 25.07
CA MET A 1 3.35 -38.42 24.71
C MET A 1 3.35 -36.91 24.60
N SER A 2 3.57 -36.38 23.40
CA SER A 2 3.66 -34.94 23.17
C SER A 2 2.26 -34.35 23.05
N ALA A 3 1.93 -33.40 23.92
CA ALA A 3 0.66 -32.69 23.90
C ALA A 3 0.45 -31.98 22.55
N PRO A 4 -0.77 -31.94 22.00
CA PRO A 4 -1.05 -31.25 20.76
C PRO A 4 -0.86 -29.74 20.95
N VAL A 5 -0.06 -29.15 20.05
CA VAL A 5 0.10 -27.70 19.93
C VAL A 5 -1.28 -27.09 19.61
N PRO A 6 -1.76 -26.09 20.36
CA PRO A 6 -3.06 -25.49 20.09
C PRO A 6 -3.04 -24.81 18.71
N SER A 7 -4.03 -25.14 17.89
CA SER A 7 -4.26 -24.52 16.60
C SER A 7 -4.45 -23.00 16.77
N PRO A 8 -3.89 -22.15 15.90
CA PRO A 8 -4.12 -20.72 15.98
C PRO A 8 -5.62 -20.44 15.80
N PRO A 9 -6.15 -19.37 16.44
CA PRO A 9 -7.55 -19.02 16.31
C PRO A 9 -7.88 -18.79 14.83
N THR A 10 -8.91 -19.49 14.35
CA THR A 10 -9.51 -19.29 13.04
C THR A 10 -10.02 -17.85 12.96
N SER A 11 -9.20 -16.97 12.39
CA SER A 11 -9.66 -15.70 11.83
C SER A 11 -10.88 -16.03 10.98
N ALA A 12 -12.04 -15.46 11.32
CA ALA A 12 -13.26 -15.62 10.55
C ALA A 12 -12.92 -15.33 9.08
N ALA A 13 -13.08 -16.34 8.22
CA ALA A 13 -12.72 -16.26 6.82
C ALA A 13 -13.32 -15.00 6.21
N ILE A 14 -12.53 -14.23 5.45
CA ILE A 14 -13.07 -13.10 4.67
C ILE A 14 -14.31 -13.61 3.91
N PRO A 15 -15.50 -13.00 4.10
CA PRO A 15 -16.69 -13.41 3.38
C PRO A 15 -16.43 -13.42 1.87
N GLN A 16 -16.93 -14.44 1.17
CA GLN A 16 -16.66 -14.68 -0.25
C GLN A 16 -17.00 -13.45 -1.14
N GLU A 17 -17.86 -12.57 -0.65
CA GLU A 17 -18.24 -11.29 -1.28
C GLU A 17 -17.08 -10.29 -1.45
N PHE A 18 -15.99 -10.40 -0.68
CA PHE A 18 -14.81 -9.51 -0.78
C PHE A 18 -13.71 -10.05 -1.71
N SER A 19 -14.04 -11.05 -2.53
CA SER A 19 -13.15 -11.63 -3.52
C SER A 19 -13.29 -10.94 -4.87
N HIS A 20 -12.21 -10.41 -5.45
CA HIS A 20 -12.15 -9.96 -6.85
C HIS A 20 -12.13 -11.13 -7.86
N VAL A 21 -12.87 -12.21 -7.61
CA VAL A 21 -12.98 -13.36 -8.54
C VAL A 21 -14.47 -13.65 -8.78
N PRO A 22 -15.00 -13.34 -9.97
CA PRO A 22 -14.27 -12.86 -11.16
C PRO A 22 -13.68 -11.46 -11.00
N ALA A 23 -12.59 -11.18 -11.71
CA ALA A 23 -11.85 -9.92 -11.61
C ALA A 23 -12.60 -8.78 -12.27
N ILE A 24 -12.84 -7.70 -11.51
CA ILE A 24 -13.56 -6.51 -11.98
C ILE A 24 -12.84 -5.96 -13.22
N PRO A 25 -13.54 -5.77 -14.35
CA PRO A 25 -12.95 -5.23 -15.58
C PRO A 25 -12.33 -3.84 -15.37
N PRO A 26 -11.32 -3.47 -16.17
CA PRO A 26 -10.80 -2.10 -16.15
C PRO A 26 -11.88 -1.09 -16.57
N PRO A 27 -11.79 0.18 -16.13
CA PRO A 27 -12.79 1.21 -16.44
C PRO A 27 -12.79 1.63 -17.92
N VAL A 28 -11.77 1.23 -18.68
CA VAL A 28 -11.61 1.52 -20.10
C VAL A 28 -11.20 0.26 -20.85
N LYS A 29 -11.50 0.21 -22.16
CA LYS A 29 -11.06 -0.89 -23.02
C LYS A 29 -9.54 -0.84 -23.17
N VAL A 30 -8.88 -1.82 -22.58
CA VAL A 30 -7.42 -1.97 -22.61
C VAL A 30 -7.06 -3.44 -22.70
N GLU A 31 -6.01 -3.76 -23.44
CA GLU A 31 -5.48 -5.12 -23.50
C GLU A 31 -4.68 -5.42 -22.23
N LEU A 32 -5.09 -6.45 -21.50
CA LEU A 32 -4.43 -6.89 -20.28
C LEU A 32 -3.62 -8.14 -20.57
N LEU A 33 -2.32 -8.07 -20.29
CA LEU A 33 -1.42 -9.22 -20.34
C LEU A 33 -1.50 -9.98 -19.03
N VAL A 34 -1.59 -11.30 -19.12
CA VAL A 34 -1.50 -12.15 -17.93
C VAL A 34 -0.03 -12.50 -17.69
N LEU A 35 0.49 -12.06 -16.54
CA LEU A 35 1.87 -12.30 -16.17
C LEU A 35 2.08 -13.77 -15.72
N PRO A 36 3.32 -14.29 -15.83
CA PRO A 36 3.68 -15.60 -15.30
C PRO A 36 3.36 -15.76 -13.81
N GLU A 37 3.02 -16.98 -13.41
CA GLU A 37 2.86 -17.34 -12.00
C GLU A 37 4.21 -17.28 -11.28
N HIS A 38 4.18 -16.86 -10.02
CA HIS A 38 5.36 -16.75 -9.16
C HIS A 38 4.95 -17.02 -7.71
N GLU A 39 5.92 -17.21 -6.82
CA GLU A 39 5.66 -17.40 -5.39
C GLU A 39 4.97 -16.18 -4.79
N CYS A 40 3.94 -16.41 -3.97
CA CYS A 40 3.24 -15.33 -3.29
C CYS A 40 4.14 -14.69 -2.24
N THR A 41 4.37 -13.38 -2.38
CA THR A 41 5.20 -12.58 -1.46
C THR A 41 4.61 -12.43 -0.05
N TYR A 42 3.34 -12.82 0.16
CA TYR A 42 2.62 -12.66 1.42
C TYR A 42 2.32 -13.97 2.15
N LEU A 43 2.12 -15.06 1.41
CA LEU A 43 1.67 -16.34 1.96
C LEU A 43 2.58 -17.45 1.43
N PRO A 44 3.45 -18.03 2.28
CA PRO A 44 4.34 -19.12 1.88
C PRO A 44 3.57 -20.29 1.26
N ALA A 45 4.22 -21.00 0.33
CA ALA A 45 3.65 -22.15 -0.39
C ALA A 45 2.35 -21.85 -1.16
N ARG A 46 2.12 -20.59 -1.55
CA ARG A 46 1.04 -20.20 -2.46
C ARG A 46 1.62 -19.53 -3.70
N GLU A 47 0.87 -19.63 -4.79
CA GLU A 47 1.18 -18.95 -6.04
C GLU A 47 0.40 -17.65 -6.18
N ALA A 48 1.06 -16.65 -6.75
CA ALA A 48 0.48 -15.38 -7.15
C ALA A 48 0.46 -15.25 -8.67
N ARG A 49 -0.57 -14.58 -9.17
CA ARG A 49 -0.75 -14.28 -10.59
C ARG A 49 -1.38 -12.92 -10.74
N PHE A 50 -0.93 -12.16 -11.72
CA PHE A 50 -1.47 -10.83 -12.04
C PHE A 50 -1.87 -10.76 -13.50
N ARG A 51 -2.87 -9.93 -13.80
CA ARG A 51 -3.03 -9.32 -15.11
C ARG A 51 -2.60 -7.87 -15.04
N ALA A 52 -2.02 -7.36 -16.10
CA ALA A 52 -1.42 -6.03 -16.10
C ALA A 52 -1.45 -5.35 -17.47
N VAL A 53 -1.27 -4.04 -17.45
CA VAL A 53 -1.00 -3.21 -18.63
C VAL A 53 0.08 -2.19 -18.32
N GLN A 54 0.95 -1.95 -19.29
CA GLN A 54 1.90 -0.83 -19.28
C GLN A 54 1.17 0.47 -19.60
N ALA A 55 1.11 1.41 -18.66
CA ALA A 55 0.41 2.67 -18.85
C ALA A 55 1.32 3.79 -19.37
N GLY A 56 0.77 4.59 -20.29
CA GLY A 56 1.25 5.94 -20.59
C GLY A 56 1.00 6.90 -19.43
N ARG A 57 1.11 8.21 -19.66
CA ARG A 57 0.59 9.17 -18.68
C ARG A 57 -0.94 9.09 -18.69
N ILE A 58 -1.54 8.94 -17.53
CA ILE A 58 -2.99 8.85 -17.34
C ILE A 58 -3.46 9.95 -16.39
N ASP A 59 -4.71 10.36 -16.57
CA ASP A 59 -5.35 11.29 -15.66
C ASP A 59 -5.45 10.67 -14.24
N PRO A 60 -5.21 11.43 -13.16
CA PRO A 60 -5.35 10.91 -11.80
C PRO A 60 -6.74 10.36 -11.46
N GLU A 61 -7.81 10.91 -12.04
CA GLU A 61 -9.16 10.37 -11.85
C GLU A 61 -9.36 9.05 -12.59
N LEU A 62 -8.75 8.89 -13.78
CA LEU A 62 -8.76 7.59 -14.44
C LEU A 62 -8.01 6.55 -13.60
N TYR A 63 -6.89 6.92 -12.98
CA TYR A 63 -6.21 6.00 -12.05
C TYR A 63 -7.06 5.67 -10.81
N HIS A 64 -7.86 6.61 -10.31
CA HIS A 64 -8.86 6.34 -9.28
C HIS A 64 -9.86 5.26 -9.73
N ASP A 65 -10.39 5.36 -10.95
CA ASP A 65 -11.35 4.36 -11.46
C ASP A 65 -10.69 2.99 -11.65
N PHE A 66 -9.42 2.95 -12.04
CA PHE A 66 -8.63 1.70 -12.04
C PHE A 66 -8.50 1.12 -10.63
N MET A 67 -8.26 1.96 -9.61
CA MET A 67 -8.27 1.50 -8.23
C MET A 67 -9.65 1.00 -7.83
N ASP A 68 -10.75 1.64 -8.21
CA ASP A 68 -12.09 1.09 -7.91
C ASP A 68 -12.37 -0.25 -8.61
N ALA A 69 -11.70 -0.53 -9.72
CA ALA A 69 -11.66 -1.85 -10.33
C ALA A 69 -10.64 -2.82 -9.69
N GLY A 70 -9.99 -2.44 -8.59
CA GLY A 70 -9.02 -3.26 -7.87
C GLY A 70 -7.65 -3.34 -8.52
N PHE A 71 -7.25 -2.37 -9.35
CA PHE A 71 -5.90 -2.26 -9.88
C PHE A 71 -5.00 -1.43 -8.95
N ARG A 72 -3.71 -1.77 -8.92
CA ARG A 72 -2.63 -1.00 -8.28
C ARG A 72 -1.52 -0.78 -9.29
N ARG A 73 -0.59 0.13 -9.00
CA ARG A 73 0.58 0.33 -9.85
C ARG A 73 1.90 -0.11 -9.22
N SER A 74 2.86 -0.44 -10.09
CA SER A 74 4.28 -0.62 -9.79
C SER A 74 5.06 0.02 -10.94
N GLY A 75 5.77 1.11 -10.69
CA GLY A 75 6.19 2.01 -11.77
C GLY A 75 5.01 2.37 -12.66
N ARG A 76 5.19 2.20 -13.98
CA ARG A 76 4.18 2.41 -15.03
C ARG A 76 3.21 1.25 -15.24
N MET A 77 3.41 0.11 -14.58
CA MET A 77 2.56 -1.06 -14.77
C MET A 77 1.34 -0.99 -13.85
N LEU A 78 0.13 -0.99 -14.42
CA LEU A 78 -1.11 -1.19 -13.67
C LEU A 78 -1.42 -2.69 -13.61
N TYR A 79 -1.61 -3.24 -12.42
CA TYR A 79 -1.78 -4.67 -12.20
C TYR A 79 -2.95 -4.97 -11.25
N GLN A 80 -3.56 -6.13 -11.46
CA GLN A 80 -4.62 -6.68 -10.62
C GLN A 80 -4.36 -8.17 -10.34
N PRO A 81 -4.43 -8.63 -9.08
CA PRO A 81 -4.34 -10.04 -8.73
C PRO A 81 -5.45 -10.85 -9.39
N ILE A 82 -5.10 -12.04 -9.88
CA ILE A 82 -6.02 -13.02 -10.50
C ILE A 82 -5.60 -14.45 -10.14
N CYS A 83 -5.19 -14.66 -8.89
CA CYS A 83 -4.70 -15.95 -8.42
C CYS A 83 -5.76 -17.06 -8.60
N ARG A 84 -5.36 -18.22 -9.16
CA ARG A 84 -6.30 -19.32 -9.48
C ARG A 84 -6.95 -19.94 -8.23
N ARG A 85 -6.18 -20.09 -7.15
CA ARG A 85 -6.58 -20.83 -5.93
C ARG A 85 -6.61 -19.97 -4.67
N CYS A 86 -6.53 -18.64 -4.82
CA CYS A 86 -6.45 -17.71 -3.69
C CYS A 86 -7.30 -16.46 -3.95
N ARG A 87 -8.04 -16.01 -2.92
CA ARG A 87 -8.93 -14.84 -2.97
C ARG A 87 -8.64 -13.83 -1.86
N ARG A 88 -7.47 -13.93 -1.23
CA ARG A 88 -7.14 -13.21 0.01
C ARG A 88 -6.67 -11.77 -0.20
N CYS A 89 -6.23 -11.41 -1.40
CA CYS A 89 -5.83 -10.03 -1.71
C CYS A 89 -7.08 -9.16 -1.87
N VAL A 90 -7.44 -8.41 -0.83
CA VAL A 90 -8.59 -7.51 -0.86
C VAL A 90 -8.08 -6.09 -0.87
N GLN A 91 -8.52 -5.30 -1.85
CA GLN A 91 -8.16 -3.89 -1.86
C GLN A 91 -8.93 -3.15 -0.78
N ILE A 92 -8.24 -2.26 -0.08
CA ILE A 92 -8.80 -1.54 1.05
C ILE A 92 -8.58 -0.03 0.92
N ARG A 93 -9.55 0.73 1.44
CA ARG A 93 -9.46 2.19 1.58
C ARG A 93 -10.06 2.66 2.90
N VAL A 94 -9.63 3.83 3.35
CA VAL A 94 -10.15 4.50 4.55
C VAL A 94 -11.02 5.68 4.10
N PRO A 95 -12.29 5.77 4.51
CA PRO A 95 -13.08 6.99 4.35
C PRO A 95 -12.56 8.05 5.32
N VAL A 96 -12.04 9.14 4.77
CA VAL A 96 -11.30 10.16 5.52
C VAL A 96 -12.21 10.93 6.49
N ALA A 97 -13.44 11.21 6.07
CA ALA A 97 -14.41 11.99 6.83
C ALA A 97 -14.79 11.33 8.17
N THR A 98 -14.87 9.99 8.19
CA THR A 98 -15.32 9.20 9.35
C THR A 98 -14.17 8.53 10.09
N PHE A 99 -12.93 8.66 9.62
CA PHE A 99 -11.76 8.10 10.30
C PHE A 99 -11.50 8.79 11.63
N ALA A 100 -11.35 7.97 12.68
CA ALA A 100 -10.91 8.42 13.98
C ALA A 100 -9.76 7.56 14.49
N MET A 101 -8.69 8.21 14.95
CA MET A 101 -7.55 7.50 15.52
C MET A 101 -7.97 6.65 16.72
N SER A 102 -7.45 5.45 16.83
CA SER A 102 -7.55 4.62 18.03
C SER A 102 -6.63 5.13 19.15
N LYS A 103 -6.74 4.56 20.36
CA LYS A 103 -5.83 4.88 21.48
C LYS A 103 -4.36 4.60 21.13
N SER A 104 -4.07 3.51 20.39
CA SER A 104 -2.71 3.17 19.96
C SER A 104 -2.19 4.11 18.88
N GLN A 105 -3.02 4.45 17.89
CA GLN A 105 -2.68 5.42 16.85
C GLN A 105 -2.40 6.81 17.44
N ARG A 106 -3.20 7.27 18.42
CA ARG A 106 -2.91 8.52 19.15
C ARG A 106 -1.58 8.50 19.92
N ARG A 107 -1.13 7.33 20.40
CA ARG A 107 0.21 7.20 21.02
C ARG A 107 1.31 7.31 19.97
N VAL A 108 1.15 6.65 18.82
CA VAL A 108 2.09 6.74 17.70
C VAL A 108 2.19 8.18 17.18
N TRP A 109 1.05 8.86 17.01
CA TRP A 109 0.99 10.27 16.61
C TRP A 109 1.82 11.15 17.55
N ARG A 110 1.54 11.10 18.86
CA ARG A 110 2.23 11.92 19.87
C ARG A 110 3.73 11.63 19.96
N ARG A 111 4.17 10.40 19.73
CA ARG A 111 5.59 10.02 19.78
C ARG A 111 6.43 10.70 18.67
N ASN A 112 5.81 11.03 17.55
CA ASN A 112 6.51 11.48 16.35
C ASN A 112 6.37 12.99 16.10
N GLN A 113 5.99 13.77 17.12
CA GLN A 113 5.84 15.22 17.01
C GLN A 113 7.19 15.97 16.92
N ASP A 114 8.30 15.27 17.12
CA ASP A 114 9.65 15.78 16.87
C ASP A 114 10.03 15.78 15.38
N LEU A 115 9.27 15.08 14.54
CA LEU A 115 9.53 14.98 13.10
C LEU A 115 8.99 16.19 12.34
N LEU A 116 9.78 16.65 11.37
CA LEU A 116 9.32 17.52 10.30
C LEU A 116 8.82 16.64 9.15
N VAL A 117 7.54 16.79 8.81
CA VAL A 117 6.91 16.12 7.67
C VAL A 117 6.66 17.14 6.58
N THR A 118 7.22 16.92 5.39
CA THR A 118 6.99 17.76 4.21
C THR A 118 6.35 16.94 3.10
N VAL A 119 5.48 17.58 2.32
CA VAL A 119 4.80 16.95 1.18
C VAL A 119 5.12 17.74 -0.07
N GLY A 120 5.59 17.06 -1.11
CA GLY A 120 6.02 17.72 -2.35
C GLY A 120 5.97 16.80 -3.56
N ARG A 121 6.56 17.27 -4.66
CA ARG A 121 6.77 16.44 -5.84
C ARG A 121 7.73 15.30 -5.50
N ALA A 122 7.39 14.07 -5.93
CA ALA A 122 8.30 12.94 -5.80
C ALA A 122 9.53 13.16 -6.71
N VAL A 123 10.70 13.28 -6.09
CA VAL A 123 11.99 13.47 -6.79
C VAL A 123 13.01 12.53 -6.17
N PRO A 124 13.61 11.63 -6.97
CA PRO A 124 14.62 10.71 -6.46
C PRO A 124 15.85 11.49 -6.02
N SER A 125 16.51 10.99 -4.98
CA SER A 125 17.79 11.53 -4.52
C SER A 125 18.68 10.40 -4.02
N GLN A 126 19.98 10.65 -3.98
CA GLN A 126 20.93 9.67 -3.46
C GLN A 126 20.65 9.32 -1.98
N GLU A 127 20.27 10.31 -1.16
CA GLU A 127 19.90 10.08 0.25
C GLU A 127 18.72 9.11 0.38
N LYS A 128 17.67 9.30 -0.44
CA LYS A 128 16.47 8.45 -0.46
C LYS A 128 16.80 7.04 -0.96
N PHE A 129 17.61 6.93 -2.00
CA PHE A 129 18.06 5.64 -2.52
C PHE A 129 18.83 4.84 -1.47
N LEU A 130 19.76 5.48 -0.74
CA LEU A 130 20.51 4.82 0.33
C LEU A 130 19.60 4.38 1.49
N LEU A 131 18.58 5.18 1.83
CA LEU A 131 17.57 4.80 2.82
C LEU A 131 16.73 3.60 2.34
N TYR A 132 16.26 3.63 1.10
CA TYR A 132 15.52 2.54 0.46
C TYR A 132 16.31 1.24 0.47
N ARG A 133 17.59 1.29 0.10
CA ARG A 133 18.48 0.12 0.11
C ARG A 133 18.64 -0.47 1.51
N ARG A 134 18.87 0.37 2.54
CA ARG A 134 18.92 -0.10 3.94
C ARG A 134 17.61 -0.77 4.36
N TYR A 135 16.47 -0.20 3.97
CA TYR A 135 15.16 -0.77 4.25
C TYR A 135 14.96 -2.12 3.57
N LEU A 136 15.30 -2.25 2.28
CA LEU A 136 15.19 -3.50 1.53
C LEU A 136 16.06 -4.62 2.12
N LEU A 137 17.32 -4.33 2.45
CA LEU A 137 18.23 -5.32 3.04
C LEU A 137 17.68 -5.90 4.34
N HIS A 138 17.00 -5.08 5.15
CA HIS A 138 16.40 -5.54 6.40
C HIS A 138 15.12 -6.35 6.20
N ARG A 139 14.35 -6.08 5.13
CA ARG A 139 13.00 -6.64 4.94
C ARG A 139 12.90 -7.79 3.95
N HIS A 140 13.80 -7.83 2.96
CA HIS A 140 13.71 -8.73 1.81
C HIS A 140 14.97 -9.59 1.61
N ASP A 141 15.85 -9.68 2.62
CA ASP A 141 17.11 -10.43 2.60
C ASP A 141 17.97 -10.18 1.35
N GLY A 142 17.89 -8.98 0.76
CA GLY A 142 18.64 -8.61 -0.45
C GLY A 142 18.20 -9.28 -1.75
N LYS A 143 17.02 -9.91 -1.81
CA LYS A 143 16.54 -10.63 -3.00
C LYS A 143 15.87 -9.76 -4.07
N GLN A 144 15.80 -8.45 -3.87
CA GLN A 144 15.27 -7.50 -4.85
C GLN A 144 16.39 -6.70 -5.49
N ASP A 145 16.19 -6.33 -6.77
CA ASP A 145 17.06 -5.39 -7.47
C ASP A 145 17.10 -4.06 -6.70
N ASP A 146 18.26 -3.77 -6.12
CA ASP A 146 18.53 -2.58 -5.33
C ASP A 146 19.33 -1.54 -6.13
N SER A 147 19.32 -1.62 -7.46
CA SER A 147 19.97 -0.63 -8.31
C SER A 147 19.22 0.73 -8.29
N PRO A 148 19.93 1.85 -8.52
CA PRO A 148 19.30 3.16 -8.66
C PRO A 148 18.22 3.20 -9.75
N ALA A 149 18.46 2.52 -10.88
CA ALA A 149 17.51 2.45 -12.00
C ALA A 149 16.23 1.70 -11.60
N ALA A 150 16.34 0.59 -10.86
CA ALA A 150 15.17 -0.13 -10.37
C ALA A 150 14.38 0.71 -9.35
N PHE A 151 15.07 1.42 -8.44
CA PHE A 151 14.45 2.35 -7.48
C PHE A 151 13.67 3.46 -8.20
N GLU A 152 14.27 4.09 -9.21
CA GLU A 152 13.63 5.15 -10.00
C GLU A 152 12.44 4.63 -10.80
N SER A 153 12.62 3.53 -11.54
CA SER A 153 11.57 2.91 -12.34
C SER A 153 10.38 2.45 -11.48
N PHE A 154 10.66 1.88 -10.31
CA PHE A 154 9.62 1.36 -9.41
C PHE A 154 8.81 2.49 -8.75
N LEU A 155 9.47 3.52 -8.24
CA LEU A 155 8.84 4.52 -7.37
C LEU A 155 8.52 5.86 -8.07
N TYR A 156 9.35 6.30 -9.02
CA TYR A 156 9.29 7.66 -9.57
C TYR A 156 8.84 7.71 -11.04
N ASP A 157 9.04 6.64 -11.82
CA ASP A 157 8.46 6.52 -13.17
C ASP A 157 6.96 6.15 -13.08
N SER A 158 6.17 7.13 -12.68
CA SER A 158 4.73 6.99 -12.45
C SER A 158 3.92 7.33 -13.71
N PRO A 159 2.81 6.62 -13.96
CA PRO A 159 1.86 6.98 -15.01
C PRO A 159 0.95 8.13 -14.58
N THR A 160 0.91 8.52 -13.32
CA THR A 160 -0.05 9.51 -12.78
C THR A 160 0.63 10.57 -11.93
N ARG A 161 -0.14 11.48 -11.33
CA ARG A 161 0.37 12.51 -10.43
C ARG A 161 0.81 11.87 -9.11
N THR A 162 2.12 11.90 -8.86
CA THR A 162 2.74 11.34 -7.65
C THR A 162 3.35 12.43 -6.79
N ILE A 163 3.11 12.33 -5.49
CA ILE A 163 3.68 13.15 -4.44
C ILE A 163 4.48 12.28 -3.47
N GLU A 164 5.32 12.93 -2.68
CA GLU A 164 6.17 12.28 -1.70
C GLU A 164 6.07 12.98 -0.36
N PHE A 165 5.95 12.18 0.69
CA PHE A 165 6.07 12.60 2.08
C PHE A 165 7.50 12.32 2.54
N GLU A 166 8.24 13.35 2.96
CA GLU A 166 9.54 13.19 3.60
C GLU A 166 9.41 13.38 5.11
N TYR A 167 10.06 12.51 5.87
CA TYR A 167 10.03 12.52 7.33
C TYR A 167 11.46 12.75 7.83
N ARG A 168 11.70 13.92 8.41
CA ARG A 168 13.04 14.32 8.87
C ARG A 168 13.04 14.59 10.37
N LEU A 169 14.15 14.24 11.02
CA LEU A 169 14.44 14.75 12.36
C LEU A 169 14.75 16.25 12.29
N ARG A 170 14.67 16.95 13.42
CA ARG A 170 15.09 18.37 13.50
C ARG A 170 16.55 18.62 13.12
N THR A 171 17.38 17.58 13.18
CA THR A 171 18.78 17.60 12.72
C THR A 171 18.91 17.59 11.19
N GLY A 172 17.81 17.42 10.45
CA GLY A 172 17.77 17.32 8.99
C GLY A 172 17.86 15.88 8.45
N LYS A 173 18.21 14.89 9.28
CA LYS A 173 18.32 13.48 8.87
C LYS A 173 16.98 12.94 8.34
N LEU A 174 16.96 12.42 7.10
CA LEU A 174 15.83 11.67 6.56
C LEU A 174 15.69 10.31 7.25
N ILE A 175 14.51 10.02 7.79
CA ILE A 175 14.23 8.75 8.45
C ILE A 175 13.17 7.92 7.75
N ALA A 176 12.30 8.52 6.93
CA ALA A 176 11.32 7.80 6.13
C ALA A 176 10.93 8.61 4.90
N ALA A 177 10.41 7.91 3.89
CA ALA A 177 9.73 8.51 2.75
C ALA A 177 8.52 7.66 2.34
N GLY A 178 7.43 8.34 1.99
CA GLY A 178 6.19 7.73 1.52
C GLY A 178 5.83 8.25 0.12
N ILE A 179 5.73 7.34 -0.84
CA ILE A 179 5.31 7.64 -2.21
C ILE A 179 3.81 7.44 -2.33
N CYS A 180 3.10 8.49 -2.75
CA CYS A 180 1.66 8.48 -2.91
C CYS A 180 1.23 8.99 -4.29
N ASP A 181 0.16 8.42 -4.84
CA ASP A 181 -0.54 9.02 -5.99
C ASP A 181 -1.73 9.83 -5.51
N ILE A 182 -1.96 10.99 -6.12
CA ILE A 182 -2.99 11.94 -5.69
C ILE A 182 -3.96 12.27 -6.83
N ALA A 183 -5.24 12.09 -6.54
CA ALA A 183 -6.40 12.51 -7.33
C ALA A 183 -7.35 13.30 -6.44
N ARG A 184 -8.40 13.91 -7.00
CA ARG A 184 -9.42 14.63 -6.20
C ARG A 184 -10.18 13.69 -5.28
N ARG A 185 -10.46 12.47 -5.76
CA ARG A 185 -11.22 11.46 -5.01
C ARG A 185 -10.35 10.52 -4.17
N SER A 186 -9.03 10.51 -4.36
CA SER A 186 -8.18 9.54 -3.66
C SER A 186 -6.75 9.97 -3.47
N LEU A 187 -6.22 9.62 -2.30
CA LEU A 187 -4.79 9.49 -2.06
C LEU A 187 -4.44 8.00 -2.00
N SER A 188 -3.44 7.56 -2.73
CA SER A 188 -3.06 6.15 -2.81
C SER A 188 -1.66 5.95 -2.29
N SER A 189 -1.52 5.25 -1.16
CA SER A 189 -0.24 4.80 -0.61
C SER A 189 0.40 3.77 -1.55
N VAL A 190 1.45 4.16 -2.26
CA VAL A 190 2.15 3.28 -3.21
C VAL A 190 3.23 2.47 -2.51
N TYR A 191 4.14 3.17 -1.84
CA TYR A 191 5.26 2.54 -1.15
C TYR A 191 5.76 3.41 0.00
N PHE A 192 6.22 2.77 1.07
CA PHE A 192 6.75 3.46 2.24
C PHE A 192 8.02 2.74 2.72
N PHE A 193 9.13 3.46 2.80
CA PHE A 193 10.41 2.95 3.28
C PHE A 193 10.98 3.87 4.36
N PHE A 194 11.70 3.28 5.31
CA PHE A 194 12.18 4.00 6.48
C PHE A 194 13.45 3.39 7.05
N ASP A 195 14.13 4.11 7.93
CA ASP A 195 15.35 3.68 8.60
C ASP A 195 15.00 2.58 9.61
N PRO A 196 15.44 1.33 9.44
CA PRO A 196 15.09 0.24 10.36
C PRO A 196 15.45 0.52 11.83
N ALA A 197 16.45 1.37 12.08
CA ALA A 197 16.81 1.80 13.44
C ALA A 197 15.69 2.60 14.14
N GLU A 198 14.79 3.22 13.37
CA GLU A 198 13.66 4.03 13.86
C GLU A 198 12.37 3.21 14.03
N SER A 199 12.42 1.87 13.90
CA SER A 199 11.24 0.99 13.99
C SER A 199 10.39 1.18 15.24
N ARG A 200 11.01 1.54 16.38
CA ARG A 200 10.32 1.81 17.66
C ARG A 200 9.33 2.97 17.58
N ARG A 201 9.46 3.85 16.58
CA ARG A 201 8.54 4.96 16.31
C ARG A 201 7.23 4.51 15.65
N SER A 202 7.19 3.28 15.13
CA SER A 202 6.11 2.76 14.28
C SER A 202 5.90 3.62 13.01
N PRO A 203 6.95 3.89 12.23
CA PRO A 203 6.91 4.85 11.13
C PRO A 203 5.87 4.49 10.06
N GLY A 204 5.62 3.21 9.77
CA GLY A 204 4.56 2.81 8.84
C GLY A 204 3.15 3.21 9.32
N ILE A 205 2.85 3.05 10.61
CA ILE A 205 1.56 3.51 11.18
C ILE A 205 1.49 5.03 11.15
N PHE A 206 2.58 5.70 11.54
CA PHE A 206 2.64 7.16 11.51
C PHE A 206 2.46 7.73 10.11
N GLY A 207 3.05 7.09 9.09
CA GLY A 207 2.93 7.49 7.69
C GLY A 207 1.48 7.45 7.21
N VAL A 208 0.76 6.36 7.47
CA VAL A 208 -0.67 6.27 7.13
C VAL A 208 -1.49 7.34 7.87
N LEU A 209 -1.17 7.64 9.13
CA LEU A 209 -1.86 8.72 9.86
C LEU A 209 -1.61 10.09 9.23
N GLN A 210 -0.39 10.37 8.77
CA GLN A 210 -0.03 11.60 8.07
C GLN A 210 -0.73 11.69 6.70
N GLU A 211 -0.80 10.58 5.96
CA GLU A 211 -1.54 10.50 4.69
C GLU A 211 -3.03 10.80 4.88
N ILE A 212 -3.67 10.21 5.91
CA ILE A 212 -5.09 10.49 6.23
C ILE A 212 -5.29 11.93 6.68
N ASP A 213 -4.38 12.49 7.47
CA ASP A 213 -4.45 13.88 7.90
C ASP A 213 -4.29 14.86 6.73
N PHE A 214 -3.30 14.62 5.87
CA PHE A 214 -3.12 15.36 4.62
C PHE A 214 -4.35 15.27 3.72
N ALA A 215 -4.89 14.07 3.51
CA ALA A 215 -6.10 13.87 2.71
C ALA A 215 -7.28 14.68 3.28
N ARG A 216 -7.43 14.72 4.61
CA ARG A 216 -8.46 15.52 5.28
C ARG A 216 -8.28 17.01 5.01
N GLN A 217 -7.07 17.53 5.13
CA GLN A 217 -6.75 18.94 4.85
C GLN A 217 -7.00 19.32 3.39
N GLN A 218 -6.82 18.37 2.46
CA GLN A 218 -7.05 18.56 1.03
C GLN A 218 -8.48 18.21 0.58
N ALA A 219 -9.39 17.89 1.50
CA ALA A 219 -10.75 17.42 1.22
C ALA A 219 -10.82 16.18 0.28
N ILE A 220 -9.81 15.32 0.33
CA ILE A 220 -9.76 14.06 -0.40
C ILE A 220 -10.55 13.01 0.39
N PRO A 221 -11.55 12.34 -0.21
CA PRO A 221 -12.50 11.51 0.54
C PRO A 221 -11.93 10.14 0.94
N TYR A 222 -10.98 9.59 0.19
CA TYR A 222 -10.48 8.23 0.40
C TYR A 222 -8.97 8.12 0.40
N VAL A 223 -8.42 7.37 1.35
CA VAL A 223 -7.02 6.92 1.34
C VAL A 223 -6.96 5.43 1.03
N TYR A 224 -6.36 5.06 -0.10
CA TYR A 224 -6.17 3.68 -0.53
C TYR A 224 -4.88 3.13 0.06
N LEU A 225 -4.98 2.05 0.83
CA LEU A 225 -3.84 1.41 1.50
C LEU A 225 -3.33 0.18 0.73
N GLY A 226 -3.77 0.02 -0.53
CA GLY A 226 -3.45 -1.11 -1.38
C GLY A 226 -4.18 -2.39 -0.97
N TYR A 227 -3.54 -3.54 -1.18
CA TYR A 227 -4.11 -4.81 -0.76
C TYR A 227 -3.85 -5.07 0.73
N TRP A 228 -4.89 -5.55 1.41
CA TRP A 228 -4.80 -6.31 2.64
C TRP A 228 -4.90 -7.79 2.30
N VAL A 229 -4.02 -8.61 2.87
CA VAL A 229 -3.97 -10.06 2.63
C VAL A 229 -4.19 -10.76 3.95
N GLU A 230 -5.33 -11.45 4.09
CA GLU A 230 -5.60 -12.21 5.32
C GLU A 230 -4.54 -13.29 5.55
N GLY A 231 -4.03 -13.36 6.78
CA GLY A 231 -2.98 -14.28 7.19
C GLY A 231 -1.56 -13.79 6.92
N ALA A 232 -1.39 -12.63 6.29
CA ALA A 232 -0.09 -12.00 6.12
C ALA A 232 0.18 -11.02 7.28
N GLN A 233 1.01 -11.43 8.25
CA GLN A 233 1.33 -10.64 9.44
C GLN A 233 1.83 -9.22 9.12
N THR A 234 2.55 -9.06 8.00
CA THR A 234 3.06 -7.77 7.53
C THR A 234 1.96 -6.79 7.10
N MET A 235 0.72 -7.25 6.94
CA MET A 235 -0.45 -6.49 6.50
C MET A 235 -1.50 -6.27 7.59
N ASP A 236 -1.40 -6.94 8.74
CA ASP A 236 -2.42 -6.90 9.80
C ASP A 236 -2.66 -5.49 10.35
N TYR A 237 -1.63 -4.64 10.35
CA TYR A 237 -1.76 -3.26 10.83
C TYR A 237 -2.74 -2.43 9.98
N LYS A 238 -2.88 -2.73 8.67
CA LYS A 238 -3.79 -1.99 7.79
C LYS A 238 -5.25 -2.17 8.17
N ALA A 239 -5.59 -3.34 8.73
CA ALA A 239 -6.95 -3.64 9.22
C ALA A 239 -7.35 -2.79 10.44
N GLN A 240 -6.42 -2.03 11.04
CA GLN A 240 -6.64 -1.24 12.24
C GLN A 240 -7.04 0.22 11.95
N PHE A 241 -7.03 0.66 10.69
CA PHE A 241 -7.46 2.01 10.30
C PHE A 241 -8.96 2.01 10.02
N ARG A 242 -9.77 2.19 11.08
CA ARG A 242 -11.24 2.12 10.99
C ARG A 242 -11.91 3.50 10.88
N PRO A 243 -13.05 3.60 10.18
CA PRO A 243 -13.68 2.54 9.38
C PRO A 243 -12.81 2.18 8.17
N LEU A 244 -12.79 0.89 7.82
CA LEU A 244 -12.03 0.38 6.70
C LEU A 244 -13.01 -0.18 5.67
N GLN A 245 -12.91 0.29 4.44
CA GLN A 245 -13.70 -0.24 3.33
C GLN A 245 -12.93 -1.30 2.58
N LEU A 246 -13.59 -2.41 2.29
CA LEU A 246 -13.09 -3.52 1.48
C LEU A 246 -13.84 -3.52 0.14
N LEU A 247 -13.10 -3.72 -0.95
CA LEU A 247 -13.67 -3.85 -2.28
C LEU A 247 -14.28 -5.25 -2.47
N GLY A 248 -15.58 -5.28 -2.75
CA GLY A 248 -16.33 -6.49 -3.10
C GLY A 248 -16.03 -6.99 -4.52
N GLY A 249 -16.29 -8.27 -4.77
CA GLY A 249 -16.18 -8.87 -6.11
C GLY A 249 -17.16 -8.31 -7.14
N ASP A 250 -18.23 -7.70 -6.65
CA ASP A 250 -19.22 -6.95 -7.45
C ASP A 250 -18.81 -5.51 -7.73
N GLY A 251 -17.63 -5.07 -7.25
CA GLY A 251 -17.13 -3.70 -7.38
C GLY A 251 -17.67 -2.74 -6.32
N ALA A 252 -18.48 -3.19 -5.37
CA ALA A 252 -19.01 -2.34 -4.32
C ALA A 252 -18.08 -2.30 -3.08
N TRP A 253 -17.86 -1.10 -2.55
CA TRP A 253 -17.12 -0.88 -1.30
C TRP A 253 -18.03 -1.07 -0.09
N ARG A 254 -17.58 -1.83 0.91
CA ARG A 254 -18.34 -2.06 2.16
C ARG A 254 -17.44 -1.90 3.38
N ASP A 255 -18.02 -1.38 4.47
CA ASP A 255 -17.32 -1.14 5.74
C ASP A 255 -17.02 -2.44 6.51
N ARG A 256 -15.94 -2.43 7.29
CA ARG A 256 -15.48 -3.49 8.22
C ARG A 256 -15.17 -2.96 9.62
#